data_AF-A0A559RDM8-F1
#
_entry.id   AF-A0A559RDM8-F1
#
_cell.length_a   1.000
_cell.length_b   1.000
_cell.length_c   1.000
_cell.angle_alpha   90.00
_cell.angle_beta   90.00
_cell.angle_gamma   90.00
#
_symmetry.space_group_name_H-M   'P 1'
#
loop_
_entity.id
_entity.type
_entity.pdbx_description
1 polymer ?
#
loop_
_entity_poly.entity_id
_entity_poly.type
_entity_poly.pdbx_seq_one_letter_code
_entity_poly.pdbx_strand_id
1 'polypeptide(L)'
;MVKNYTSLLVIAFFTLLQFSCSSEETYIPIQESTETSPVIFNPEATPFNTLSEYHFFKDNLKDLTPVVGVLPYQPINSLFTDYAHKKRFIWMPKDQKATYVNDYSILNFPDGTVFIKNFYYQNTLPSNLSRIIETRLMYKSSEGWKFANYIWNDDQTEAYFDLAGSYTDVTFIENGVTKTTTYRIPSAAECFTCHKSEVNSIPIGPKPQNLNKDLAYADGVKNQLQKWIEIGYLEDNLPNTINTVSNWQDVTSTLSDRIRGYLDINCAHCHSQDRHCDYRPVRFAFGDYQGDTSLGVCVDPDTPIAPYSKIVEPDNIARSLIHFRLNNTQEEYRMPLLGRTLIHQEGVILLEQWITSLTQTCQ
;
A
#
# COMPACT_ATOMS: atom_id res chain seq x y z
N MET A 1 -36.59 55.70 -70.28
CA MET A 1 -37.17 54.95 -71.42
C MET A 1 -36.59 53.56 -71.41
N VAL A 2 -37.49 52.60 -71.51
CA VAL A 2 -37.37 51.15 -71.28
C VAL A 2 -36.38 50.49 -72.25
N LYS A 3 -35.67 49.45 -71.79
CA LYS A 3 -35.66 48.14 -72.47
C LYS A 3 -35.02 47.03 -71.62
N ASN A 4 -35.89 46.19 -71.08
CA ASN A 4 -35.63 44.82 -70.66
C ASN A 4 -35.13 44.00 -71.85
N TYR A 5 -34.18 43.08 -71.62
CA TYR A 5 -34.15 41.80 -72.33
C TYR A 5 -33.75 40.67 -71.38
N THR A 6 -34.60 39.66 -71.40
CA THR A 6 -34.60 38.38 -70.71
C THR A 6 -33.49 37.43 -71.17
N SER A 7 -32.98 36.66 -70.21
CA SER A 7 -32.57 35.24 -70.23
C SER A 7 -31.70 34.70 -71.37
N LEU A 8 -30.55 34.13 -71.03
CA LEU A 8 -30.24 32.70 -71.30
C LEU A 8 -29.01 32.23 -70.49
N LEU A 9 -29.12 31.01 -69.93
CA LEU A 9 -28.08 30.25 -69.23
C LEU A 9 -26.80 30.05 -70.07
N VAL A 10 -25.62 30.01 -69.42
CA VAL A 10 -24.64 28.90 -69.52
C VAL A 10 -23.76 28.87 -68.26
N ILE A 11 -23.62 27.67 -67.70
CA ILE A 11 -22.80 27.27 -66.56
C ILE A 11 -21.31 27.26 -66.95
N ALA A 12 -20.44 27.88 -66.14
CA ALA A 12 -19.01 27.60 -66.15
C ALA A 12 -18.45 27.64 -64.72
N PHE A 13 -18.00 26.48 -64.28
CA PHE A 13 -17.49 26.14 -62.95
C PHE A 13 -15.97 26.37 -62.95
N PHE A 14 -15.42 27.21 -62.07
CA PHE A 14 -13.98 27.16 -61.74
C PHE A 14 -13.72 27.68 -60.32
N THR A 15 -13.76 26.72 -59.39
CA THR A 15 -12.82 26.51 -58.27
C THR A 15 -12.08 27.75 -57.71
N LEU A 16 -12.62 28.31 -56.63
CA LEU A 16 -11.89 29.14 -55.67
C LEU A 16 -11.21 28.22 -54.62
N LEU A 17 -9.92 27.95 -54.83
CA LEU A 17 -9.01 27.41 -53.81
C LEU A 17 -8.88 28.44 -52.67
N GLN A 18 -9.47 28.12 -51.52
CA GLN A 18 -9.23 28.83 -50.28
C GLN A 18 -7.82 28.45 -49.79
N PHE A 19 -6.93 29.43 -49.76
CA PHE A 19 -5.66 29.38 -49.03
C PHE A 19 -5.97 29.25 -47.53
N SER A 20 -5.88 28.03 -47.00
CA SER A 20 -5.75 27.80 -45.56
C SER A 20 -4.27 27.82 -45.20
N CYS A 21 -3.86 28.80 -44.41
CA CYS A 21 -2.54 28.85 -43.80
C CYS A 21 -2.47 27.77 -42.71
N SER A 22 -1.81 26.64 -42.98
CA SER A 22 -1.39 25.73 -41.93
C SER A 22 -0.06 26.22 -41.37
N SER A 23 -0.06 26.71 -40.13
CA SER A 23 1.16 26.70 -39.33
C SER A 23 1.51 25.23 -39.07
N GLU A 24 2.55 24.74 -39.75
CA GLU A 24 3.13 23.43 -39.46
C GLU A 24 3.73 23.46 -38.04
N GLU A 25 2.92 23.11 -37.05
CA GLU A 25 3.46 22.64 -35.78
C GLU A 25 4.27 21.39 -36.10
N THR A 26 5.59 21.53 -35.97
CA THR A 26 6.52 20.42 -36.12
C THR A 26 6.20 19.44 -35.00
N TYR A 27 5.46 18.39 -35.34
CA TYR A 27 5.22 17.26 -34.47
C TYR A 27 6.58 16.65 -34.14
N ILE A 28 7.11 16.96 -32.95
CA ILE A 28 8.22 16.23 -32.37
C ILE A 28 7.57 14.98 -31.78
N PRO A 29 7.74 13.79 -32.38
CA PRO A 29 7.25 12.57 -31.76
C PRO A 29 7.90 12.46 -30.39
N ILE A 30 7.06 12.37 -29.35
CA ILE A 30 7.52 11.98 -28.02
C ILE A 30 8.16 10.60 -28.22
N GLN A 31 9.46 10.55 -28.00
CA GLN A 31 10.23 9.32 -28.11
C GLN A 31 9.74 8.41 -26.99
N GLU A 32 8.83 7.47 -27.31
CA GLU A 32 8.51 6.34 -26.43
C GLU A 32 9.85 5.72 -26.01
N SER A 33 10.12 5.69 -24.71
CA SER A 33 11.33 5.08 -24.19
C SER A 33 11.31 3.61 -24.58
N THR A 34 12.17 3.23 -25.52
CA THR A 34 12.37 1.86 -26.02
C THR A 34 13.12 0.98 -25.04
N GLU A 35 13.39 1.46 -23.82
CA GLU A 35 14.13 0.71 -22.81
C GLU A 35 13.26 -0.42 -22.24
N THR A 36 13.60 -1.65 -22.63
CA THR A 36 12.99 -2.86 -22.06
C THR A 36 13.47 -3.02 -20.63
N SER A 37 12.54 -3.20 -19.69
CA SER A 37 12.83 -3.55 -18.30
C SER A 37 13.83 -4.71 -18.22
N PRO A 38 14.97 -4.57 -17.51
CA PRO A 38 15.95 -5.65 -17.36
C PRO A 38 15.55 -6.71 -16.34
N VAL A 39 14.39 -6.54 -15.68
CA VAL A 39 13.87 -7.49 -14.68
C VAL A 39 13.77 -8.89 -15.26
N ILE A 40 14.35 -9.85 -14.55
CA ILE A 40 14.26 -11.28 -14.84
C ILE A 40 13.23 -11.87 -13.87
N PHE A 41 12.08 -12.27 -14.40
CA PHE A 41 11.04 -12.86 -13.58
C PHE A 41 10.29 -13.98 -14.30
N ASN A 42 10.26 -15.15 -13.66
CA ASN A 42 9.42 -16.28 -14.04
C ASN A 42 8.75 -16.82 -12.77
N PRO A 43 7.42 -16.73 -12.61
CA PRO A 43 6.72 -17.21 -11.42
C PRO A 43 7.01 -18.67 -11.06
N GLU A 44 7.24 -19.53 -12.04
CA GLU A 44 7.46 -20.97 -11.84
C GLU A 44 8.91 -21.31 -11.45
N ALA A 45 9.86 -20.41 -11.76
CA ALA A 45 11.26 -20.54 -11.34
C ALA A 45 11.58 -19.68 -10.10
N THR A 46 10.58 -18.99 -9.55
CA THR A 46 10.67 -18.14 -8.36
C THR A 46 10.25 -18.95 -7.13
N PRO A 47 10.96 -18.85 -5.99
CA PRO A 47 12.01 -17.88 -5.67
C PRO A 47 13.42 -18.23 -6.18
N PHE A 48 14.19 -17.21 -6.54
CA PHE A 48 15.63 -17.31 -6.77
C PHE A 48 16.39 -17.32 -5.43
N ASN A 49 17.68 -17.66 -5.46
CA ASN A 49 18.47 -17.76 -4.23
C ASN A 49 18.84 -16.38 -3.66
N THR A 50 19.01 -15.39 -4.54
CA THR A 50 19.42 -14.02 -4.19
C THR A 50 18.47 -12.98 -4.78
N LEU A 51 18.43 -11.81 -4.15
CA LEU A 51 17.59 -10.70 -4.62
C LEU A 51 18.14 -10.08 -5.90
N SER A 52 19.47 -10.04 -6.07
CA SER A 52 20.09 -9.45 -7.26
C SER A 52 19.72 -10.16 -8.55
N GLU A 53 19.45 -11.48 -8.53
CA GLU A 53 19.04 -12.28 -9.71
C GLU A 53 17.80 -11.75 -10.44
N TYR A 54 16.92 -11.01 -9.74
CA TYR A 54 15.72 -10.42 -10.35
C TYR A 54 15.99 -9.15 -11.16
N HIS A 55 17.14 -8.50 -10.95
CA HIS A 55 17.47 -7.21 -11.59
C HIS A 55 16.44 -6.10 -11.32
N PHE A 56 15.79 -6.09 -10.15
CA PHE A 56 14.82 -5.04 -9.80
C PHE A 56 15.46 -3.65 -9.59
N PHE A 57 16.72 -3.63 -9.17
CA PHE A 57 17.45 -2.40 -8.84
C PHE A 57 18.78 -2.37 -9.60
N LYS A 58 19.24 -1.15 -9.93
CA LYS A 58 20.54 -0.90 -10.56
C LYS A 58 21.55 -0.38 -9.54
N ASP A 59 22.80 -0.34 -9.95
CA ASP A 59 23.94 0.14 -9.16
C ASP A 59 24.11 -0.70 -7.88
N ASN A 60 24.34 -0.08 -6.72
CA ASN A 60 24.41 -0.82 -5.46
C ASN A 60 22.99 -1.20 -5.01
N LEU A 61 22.77 -2.50 -4.75
CA LEU A 61 21.47 -3.04 -4.38
C LEU A 61 20.82 -2.30 -3.20
N LYS A 62 21.60 -1.94 -2.18
CA LYS A 62 21.12 -1.24 -0.97
C LYS A 62 20.56 0.18 -1.22
N ASP A 63 20.91 0.80 -2.34
CA ASP A 63 20.37 2.12 -2.68
C ASP A 63 18.89 2.02 -3.08
N LEU A 64 18.47 0.81 -3.52
CA LEU A 64 17.12 0.48 -3.98
C LEU A 64 16.68 1.43 -5.12
N THR A 65 17.62 1.75 -6.01
CA THR A 65 17.37 2.55 -7.22
C THR A 65 16.68 1.67 -8.26
N PRO A 66 15.39 1.89 -8.57
CA PRO A 66 14.67 0.99 -9.46
C PRO A 66 15.19 1.08 -10.90
N VAL A 67 15.15 -0.05 -11.61
CA VAL A 67 15.29 -0.10 -13.07
C VAL A 67 13.99 0.34 -13.77
N VAL A 68 14.04 0.56 -15.08
CA VAL A 68 12.83 0.86 -15.88
C VAL A 68 11.79 -0.25 -15.69
N GLY A 69 10.53 0.15 -15.49
CA GLY A 69 9.41 -0.75 -15.20
C GLY A 69 9.19 -1.03 -13.70
N VAL A 70 10.20 -0.90 -12.85
CA VAL A 70 10.01 -1.05 -11.39
C VAL A 70 9.54 0.28 -10.82
N LEU A 71 8.25 0.39 -10.49
CA LEU A 71 7.64 1.66 -10.10
C LEU A 71 7.49 1.75 -8.57
N PRO A 72 7.96 2.83 -7.90
CA PRO A 72 7.70 3.03 -6.48
C PRO A 72 6.22 3.30 -6.22
N TYR A 73 5.73 2.84 -5.08
CA TYR A 73 4.41 3.19 -4.57
C TYR A 73 4.39 3.29 -3.04
N GLN A 74 3.41 3.99 -2.51
CA GLN A 74 3.27 4.27 -1.09
C GLN A 74 1.79 4.41 -0.71
N PRO A 75 1.26 3.50 0.11
CA PRO A 75 -0.05 3.69 0.73
C PRO A 75 -0.09 4.96 1.58
N ILE A 76 -1.25 5.63 1.66
CA ILE A 76 -1.48 6.83 2.47
C ILE A 76 -1.06 6.58 3.93
N ASN A 77 -1.56 5.50 4.53
CA ASN A 77 -1.16 5.04 5.85
C ASN A 77 -0.27 3.81 5.72
N SER A 78 0.77 3.69 6.54
CA SER A 78 1.66 2.51 6.55
C SER A 78 1.43 1.65 7.79
N LEU A 79 1.35 0.33 7.57
CA LEU A 79 1.37 -0.67 8.64
C LEU A 79 2.57 -0.45 9.57
N PHE A 80 2.30 -0.39 10.87
CA PHE A 80 3.34 -0.34 11.90
C PHE A 80 4.09 -1.68 11.98
N THR A 81 5.42 -1.62 12.10
CA THR A 81 6.28 -2.81 12.25
C THR A 81 7.53 -2.40 13.01
N ASP A 82 7.42 -2.25 14.33
CA ASP A 82 8.54 -1.83 15.20
C ASP A 82 9.30 -0.61 14.71
N TYR A 83 8.58 0.40 14.22
CA TYR A 83 9.14 1.61 13.59
C TYR A 83 10.00 1.39 12.33
N ALA A 84 10.12 0.16 11.82
CA ALA A 84 10.79 -0.09 10.54
C ALA A 84 10.09 0.70 9.42
N HIS A 85 10.87 1.44 8.63
CA HIS A 85 10.40 2.12 7.44
C HIS A 85 10.22 1.12 6.30
N LYS A 86 9.44 1.50 5.29
CA LYS A 86 9.15 0.66 4.13
C LYS A 86 9.32 1.43 2.82
N LYS A 87 10.18 0.93 1.94
CA LYS A 87 10.19 1.29 0.50
C LYS A 87 9.46 0.19 -0.26
N ARG A 88 8.50 0.56 -1.12
CA ARG A 88 7.70 -0.41 -1.88
C ARG A 88 7.76 -0.11 -3.35
N PHE A 89 7.77 -1.17 -4.15
CA PHE A 89 7.78 -1.11 -5.59
C PHE A 89 6.82 -2.15 -6.16
N ILE A 90 6.31 -1.88 -7.35
CA ILE A 90 5.55 -2.82 -8.16
C ILE A 90 6.28 -3.00 -9.48
N TRP A 91 6.28 -4.23 -9.97
CA TRP A 91 6.65 -4.55 -11.34
C TRP A 91 5.61 -5.48 -11.95
N MET A 92 5.32 -5.28 -13.23
CA MET A 92 4.43 -6.12 -14.02
C MET A 92 5.07 -6.42 -15.39
N PRO A 93 4.78 -7.61 -15.96
CA PRO A 93 5.23 -7.92 -17.31
C PRO A 93 4.71 -6.89 -18.31
N LYS A 94 5.47 -6.70 -19.39
CA LYS A 94 5.07 -5.81 -20.48
C LYS A 94 3.67 -6.19 -21.00
N ASP A 95 2.88 -5.17 -21.34
CA ASP A 95 1.53 -5.28 -21.92
C ASP A 95 0.48 -5.97 -21.01
N GLN A 96 0.83 -6.20 -19.73
CA GLN A 96 -0.11 -6.61 -18.70
C GLN A 96 -0.59 -5.40 -17.90
N LYS A 97 -1.86 -5.41 -17.47
CA LYS A 97 -2.45 -4.34 -16.66
C LYS A 97 -3.39 -4.88 -15.60
N ALA A 98 -3.43 -4.21 -14.47
CA ALA A 98 -4.45 -4.43 -13.46
C ALA A 98 -5.75 -3.71 -13.84
N THR A 99 -6.86 -4.08 -13.20
CA THR A 99 -8.14 -3.39 -13.39
C THR A 99 -8.73 -2.92 -12.07
N TYR A 100 -9.41 -1.76 -12.13
CA TYR A 100 -10.22 -1.28 -11.01
C TYR A 100 -11.46 -2.16 -10.81
N VAL A 101 -11.81 -2.40 -9.54
CA VAL A 101 -13.02 -3.16 -9.15
C VAL A 101 -13.94 -2.27 -8.34
N ASN A 102 -13.45 -1.76 -7.21
CA ASN A 102 -14.07 -0.73 -6.38
C ASN A 102 -12.98 -0.08 -5.50
N ASP A 103 -13.34 0.95 -4.73
CA ASP A 103 -12.38 1.69 -3.89
C ASP A 103 -11.69 0.86 -2.80
N TYR A 104 -12.37 -0.16 -2.28
CA TYR A 104 -12.02 -0.87 -1.05
C TYR A 104 -11.39 -2.25 -1.28
N SER A 105 -11.57 -2.80 -2.48
CA SER A 105 -10.96 -4.06 -2.92
C SER A 105 -9.55 -3.85 -3.43
N ILE A 106 -8.75 -4.93 -3.38
CA ILE A 106 -7.46 -4.96 -4.06
C ILE A 106 -7.72 -4.84 -5.56
N LEU A 107 -6.90 -4.05 -6.26
CA LEU A 107 -6.94 -4.02 -7.72
C LEU A 107 -6.77 -5.44 -8.29
N ASN A 108 -7.45 -5.75 -9.38
CA ASN A 108 -7.34 -7.07 -9.99
C ASN A 108 -6.04 -7.15 -10.79
N PHE A 109 -5.00 -7.76 -10.22
CA PHE A 109 -3.68 -7.86 -10.82
C PHE A 109 -3.53 -9.12 -11.69
N PRO A 110 -2.86 -9.02 -12.86
CA PRO A 110 -2.57 -10.17 -13.71
C PRO A 110 -1.44 -11.03 -13.16
N ASP A 111 -1.34 -12.25 -13.68
CA ASP A 111 -0.20 -13.13 -13.44
C ASP A 111 1.11 -12.45 -13.86
N GLY A 112 2.17 -12.73 -13.11
CA GLY A 112 3.47 -12.08 -13.27
C GLY A 112 3.65 -10.80 -12.46
N THR A 113 2.60 -10.23 -11.86
CA THR A 113 2.73 -9.06 -10.98
C THR A 113 3.61 -9.37 -9.77
N VAL A 114 4.55 -8.47 -9.45
CA VAL A 114 5.43 -8.57 -8.27
C VAL A 114 5.33 -7.31 -7.43
N PHE A 115 4.97 -7.47 -6.16
CA PHE A 115 5.14 -6.45 -5.13
C PHE A 115 6.45 -6.69 -4.39
N ILE A 116 7.25 -5.64 -4.28
CA ILE A 116 8.57 -5.65 -3.64
C ILE A 116 8.51 -4.72 -2.44
N LYS A 117 8.78 -5.21 -1.24
CA LYS A 117 8.70 -4.43 0.00
C LYS A 117 9.98 -4.59 0.81
N ASN A 118 10.72 -3.50 0.96
CA ASN A 118 11.97 -3.44 1.72
C ASN A 118 11.70 -2.86 3.10
N PHE A 119 12.08 -3.57 4.16
CA PHE A 119 11.97 -3.12 5.55
C PHE A 119 13.35 -2.70 6.04
N TYR A 120 13.44 -1.47 6.54
CA TYR A 120 14.73 -0.90 6.92
C TYR A 120 14.60 0.06 8.10
N TYR A 121 15.72 0.25 8.79
CA TYR A 121 15.90 1.25 9.82
C TYR A 121 16.88 2.31 9.33
N GLN A 122 16.65 3.56 9.74
CA GLN A 122 17.61 4.65 9.60
C GLN A 122 18.32 4.88 10.95
N ASN A 123 19.46 5.57 10.94
CA ASN A 123 20.18 5.96 12.16
C ASN A 123 20.45 4.78 13.11
N THR A 124 20.84 3.62 12.56
CA THR A 124 21.10 2.42 13.35
C THR A 124 22.42 2.56 14.12
N LEU A 125 22.45 2.15 15.38
CA LEU A 125 23.64 2.25 16.23
C LEU A 125 24.47 0.95 16.17
N PRO A 126 25.81 1.05 16.25
CA PRO A 126 26.61 2.26 16.51
C PRO A 126 27.01 3.07 15.27
N SER A 127 26.76 2.59 14.05
CA SER A 127 27.29 3.19 12.80
C SER A 127 26.59 4.49 12.37
N ASN A 128 25.40 4.75 12.91
CA ASN A 128 24.47 5.79 12.48
C ASN A 128 24.11 5.72 10.99
N LEU A 129 24.12 4.51 10.41
CA LEU A 129 23.77 4.26 9.01
C LEU A 129 22.38 3.63 8.87
N SER A 130 21.85 3.63 7.65
CA SER A 130 20.66 2.82 7.33
C SER A 130 21.03 1.35 7.25
N ARG A 131 20.13 0.48 7.73
CA ARG A 131 20.23 -0.98 7.61
C ARG A 131 18.91 -1.53 7.08
N ILE A 132 18.96 -2.15 5.91
CA ILE A 132 17.88 -2.96 5.36
C ILE A 132 17.95 -4.33 6.03
N ILE A 133 16.79 -4.80 6.50
CA ILE A 133 16.68 -6.06 7.22
C ILE A 133 16.23 -7.16 6.26
N GLU A 134 15.16 -6.89 5.52
CA GLU A 134 14.55 -7.88 4.63
C GLU A 134 13.87 -7.22 3.43
N THR A 135 13.81 -7.96 2.33
CA THR A 135 13.00 -7.65 1.16
C THR A 135 11.97 -8.76 0.95
N ARG A 136 10.71 -8.44 1.18
CA ARG A 136 9.59 -9.36 0.92
C ARG A 136 9.08 -9.16 -0.50
N LEU A 137 8.96 -10.26 -1.23
CA LEU A 137 8.25 -10.33 -2.49
C LEU A 137 6.90 -11.00 -2.27
N MET A 138 5.87 -10.44 -2.89
CA MET A 138 4.61 -11.14 -3.10
C MET A 138 4.29 -11.08 -4.59
N TYR A 139 4.17 -12.25 -5.22
CA TYR A 139 4.06 -12.34 -6.66
C TYR A 139 2.88 -13.21 -7.10
N LYS A 140 2.24 -12.83 -8.20
CA LYS A 140 1.09 -13.54 -8.74
C LYS A 140 1.56 -14.61 -9.74
N SER A 141 1.31 -15.88 -9.40
CA SER A 141 1.45 -17.02 -10.31
C SER A 141 0.08 -17.50 -10.79
N SER A 142 0.07 -18.43 -11.75
CA SER A 142 -1.16 -19.06 -12.23
C SER A 142 -1.97 -19.76 -11.12
N GLU A 143 -1.27 -20.27 -10.09
CA GLU A 143 -1.86 -20.92 -8.92
C GLU A 143 -2.33 -19.94 -7.82
N GLY A 144 -2.06 -18.64 -7.97
CA GLY A 144 -2.37 -17.62 -6.97
C GLY A 144 -1.13 -16.86 -6.49
N TRP A 145 -1.28 -16.11 -5.40
CA TRP A 145 -0.19 -15.33 -4.85
C TRP A 145 0.77 -16.19 -4.03
N LYS A 146 2.07 -16.00 -4.26
CA LYS A 146 3.17 -16.68 -3.58
C LYS A 146 4.06 -15.67 -2.86
N PHE A 147 4.79 -16.13 -1.85
CA PHE A 147 5.68 -15.31 -1.04
C PHE A 147 7.13 -15.67 -1.30
N ALA A 148 8.02 -14.67 -1.26
CA ALA A 148 9.44 -14.87 -1.04
C ALA A 148 9.94 -13.81 -0.06
N ASN A 149 10.96 -14.13 0.71
CA ASN A 149 11.58 -13.18 1.60
C ASN A 149 13.10 -13.32 1.51
N TYR A 150 13.79 -12.19 1.44
CA TYR A 150 15.24 -12.13 1.26
C TYR A 150 15.85 -11.39 2.44
N ILE A 151 16.68 -12.07 3.22
CA ILE A 151 17.35 -11.51 4.40
C ILE A 151 18.66 -10.88 3.95
N TRP A 152 18.85 -9.60 4.27
CA TRP A 152 20.05 -8.86 3.89
C TRP A 152 21.25 -9.28 4.72
N ASN A 153 22.41 -9.38 4.08
CA ASN A 153 23.67 -9.59 4.79
C ASN A 153 24.11 -8.32 5.54
N ASP A 154 25.00 -8.49 6.53
CA ASP A 154 25.46 -7.38 7.36
C ASP A 154 26.26 -6.33 6.58
N ASP A 155 26.95 -6.74 5.50
CA ASP A 155 27.67 -5.84 4.59
C ASP A 155 26.74 -4.97 3.71
N GLN A 156 25.42 -5.28 3.69
CA GLN A 156 24.41 -4.59 2.89
C GLN A 156 24.72 -4.61 1.39
N THR A 157 25.20 -5.75 0.90
CA THR A 157 25.57 -5.97 -0.51
C THR A 157 24.64 -6.94 -1.24
N GLU A 158 23.98 -7.84 -0.52
CA GLU A 158 23.09 -8.86 -1.09
C GLU A 158 22.02 -9.28 -0.07
N ALA A 159 20.93 -9.88 -0.55
CA ALA A 159 19.93 -10.53 0.28
C ALA A 159 19.62 -11.95 -0.21
N TYR A 160 19.46 -12.89 0.73
CA TYR A 160 19.34 -14.32 0.46
C TYR A 160 17.95 -14.84 0.83
N PHE A 161 17.39 -15.70 -0.02
CA PHE A 161 16.06 -16.27 0.19
C PHE A 161 15.98 -17.09 1.49
N ASP A 162 15.01 -16.76 2.35
CA ASP A 162 14.70 -17.49 3.58
C ASP A 162 13.22 -17.29 3.96
N LEU A 163 12.50 -18.39 4.18
CA LEU A 163 11.11 -18.41 4.67
C LEU A 163 10.91 -19.18 5.99
N ALA A 164 12.00 -19.63 6.63
CA ALA A 164 11.95 -20.24 7.96
C ALA A 164 11.60 -19.19 9.03
N GLY A 165 11.94 -17.92 8.76
CA GLY A 165 11.78 -16.81 9.67
C GLY A 165 12.90 -16.78 10.70
N SER A 166 13.30 -15.58 11.11
CA SER A 166 14.42 -15.37 12.02
C SER A 166 14.20 -14.12 12.88
N TYR A 167 15.22 -13.77 13.66
CA TYR A 167 15.23 -12.56 14.47
C TYR A 167 16.55 -11.82 14.24
N THR A 168 16.50 -10.49 14.31
CA THR A 168 17.70 -9.67 14.38
C THR A 168 17.48 -8.54 15.36
N ASP A 169 18.46 -8.30 16.21
CA ASP A 169 18.45 -7.13 17.07
C ASP A 169 18.79 -5.88 16.26
N VAL A 170 18.07 -4.80 16.56
CA VAL A 170 18.31 -3.47 15.98
C VAL A 170 18.18 -2.43 17.08
N THR A 171 19.20 -1.60 17.22
CA THR A 171 19.15 -0.36 18.00
C THR A 171 19.24 0.82 17.04
N PHE A 172 18.36 1.80 17.21
CA PHE A 172 18.21 2.92 16.28
C PHE A 172 17.73 4.18 17.02
N ILE A 173 17.89 5.34 16.37
CA ILE A 173 17.37 6.60 16.87
C ILE A 173 16.12 6.99 16.08
N GLU A 174 15.00 7.09 16.79
CA GLU A 174 13.70 7.52 16.25
C GLU A 174 13.26 8.78 16.99
N ASN A 175 13.03 9.88 16.25
CA ASN A 175 12.64 11.18 16.82
C ASN A 175 13.55 11.65 17.98
N GLY A 176 14.86 11.40 17.86
CA GLY A 176 15.86 11.76 18.87
C GLY A 176 15.93 10.82 20.08
N VAL A 177 15.13 9.75 20.11
CA VAL A 177 15.11 8.76 21.20
C VAL A 177 15.71 7.45 20.72
N THR A 178 16.67 6.91 21.47
CA THR A 178 17.19 5.57 21.23
C THR A 178 16.13 4.52 21.54
N LYS A 179 15.87 3.63 20.57
CA LYS A 179 14.99 2.48 20.69
C LYS A 179 15.77 1.21 20.35
N THR A 180 15.37 0.10 20.95
CA THR A 180 15.91 -1.23 20.68
C THR A 180 14.75 -2.20 20.49
N THR A 181 14.88 -3.10 19.52
CA THR A 181 13.93 -4.18 19.25
C THR A 181 14.67 -5.44 18.82
N THR A 182 14.09 -6.60 19.13
CA THR A 182 14.42 -7.87 18.48
C THR A 182 13.44 -8.06 17.33
N TYR A 183 13.81 -7.54 16.16
CA TYR A 183 12.96 -7.53 14.99
C TYR A 183 12.66 -8.95 14.51
N ARG A 184 11.37 -9.28 14.40
CA ARG A 184 10.89 -10.57 13.88
C ARG A 184 10.77 -10.53 12.35
N ILE A 185 11.60 -11.31 11.67
CA ILE A 185 11.44 -11.65 10.25
C ILE A 185 10.47 -12.84 10.17
N PRO A 186 9.26 -12.69 9.60
CA PRO A 186 8.24 -13.73 9.66
C PRO A 186 8.61 -14.95 8.80
N SER A 187 8.16 -16.11 9.26
CA SER A 187 8.12 -17.35 8.48
C SER A 187 7.05 -17.30 7.40
N ALA A 188 7.06 -18.27 6.48
CA ALA A 188 5.98 -18.45 5.50
C ALA A 188 4.58 -18.58 6.15
N ALA A 189 4.48 -19.26 7.29
CA ALA A 189 3.21 -19.45 7.99
C ALA A 189 2.68 -18.14 8.60
N GLU A 190 3.55 -17.30 9.15
CA GLU A 190 3.18 -15.97 9.66
C GLU A 190 2.81 -15.02 8.51
N CYS A 191 3.56 -15.07 7.39
CA CYS A 191 3.19 -14.36 6.17
C CYS A 191 1.79 -14.75 5.72
N PHE A 192 1.48 -16.04 5.58
CA PHE A 192 0.16 -16.53 5.20
C PHE A 192 -0.93 -16.15 6.21
N THR A 193 -0.62 -16.15 7.51
CA THR A 193 -1.56 -15.74 8.56
C THR A 193 -2.10 -14.33 8.33
N CYS A 194 -1.23 -13.38 7.99
CA CYS A 194 -1.63 -12.02 7.67
C CYS A 194 -2.20 -11.89 6.24
N HIS A 195 -1.62 -12.59 5.28
CA HIS A 195 -1.91 -12.46 3.85
C HIS A 195 -2.90 -13.50 3.32
N LYS A 196 -3.90 -13.92 4.10
CA LYS A 196 -4.91 -14.87 3.62
C LYS A 196 -6.31 -14.29 3.51
N SER A 197 -7.08 -14.86 2.60
CA SER A 197 -8.54 -14.81 2.56
C SER A 197 -9.01 -16.25 2.40
N GLU A 198 -9.71 -16.77 3.40
CA GLU A 198 -10.00 -18.21 3.53
C GLU A 198 -8.72 -19.06 3.42
N VAL A 199 -8.55 -19.75 2.30
CA VAL A 199 -7.43 -20.63 1.97
C VAL A 199 -6.43 -20.00 1.00
N ASN A 200 -6.73 -18.83 0.44
CA ASN A 200 -5.95 -18.20 -0.63
C ASN A 200 -5.08 -17.08 -0.10
N SER A 201 -3.84 -17.00 -0.57
CA SER A 201 -2.95 -15.86 -0.31
C SER A 201 -3.39 -14.62 -1.09
N ILE A 202 -3.39 -13.44 -0.47
CA ILE A 202 -3.66 -12.17 -1.16
C ILE A 202 -2.84 -10.97 -0.63
N PRO A 203 -2.57 -9.94 -1.46
CA PRO A 203 -1.86 -8.74 -1.04
C PRO A 203 -2.60 -7.93 0.03
N ILE A 204 -1.86 -7.09 0.74
CA ILE A 204 -2.42 -6.13 1.70
C ILE A 204 -2.00 -4.73 1.27
N GLY A 205 -2.99 -3.84 1.12
CA GLY A 205 -2.75 -2.41 0.86
C GLY A 205 -2.89 -1.89 -0.58
N PRO A 206 -2.74 -2.66 -1.69
CA PRO A 206 -2.86 -2.11 -3.04
C PRO A 206 -4.34 -1.99 -3.46
N LYS A 207 -5.07 -1.18 -2.70
CA LYS A 207 -6.47 -0.82 -2.88
C LYS A 207 -6.53 0.64 -3.35
N PRO A 208 -7.46 1.04 -4.23
CA PRO A 208 -7.56 2.42 -4.69
C PRO A 208 -7.67 3.44 -3.54
N GLN A 209 -8.48 3.14 -2.51
CA GLN A 209 -8.62 3.99 -1.31
C GLN A 209 -7.28 4.34 -0.63
N ASN A 210 -6.29 3.46 -0.74
CA ASN A 210 -5.00 3.57 -0.06
C ASN A 210 -3.93 4.19 -0.96
N LEU A 211 -4.12 4.14 -2.28
CA LEU A 211 -3.14 4.58 -3.28
C LEU A 211 -3.49 5.93 -3.93
N ASN A 212 -4.71 6.42 -3.74
CA ASN A 212 -5.18 7.70 -4.28
C ASN A 212 -4.54 8.91 -3.56
N LYS A 213 -3.24 9.11 -3.79
CA LYS A 213 -2.44 10.26 -3.34
C LYS A 213 -1.36 10.55 -4.36
N ASP A 214 -0.81 11.76 -4.29
CA ASP A 214 0.35 12.14 -5.08
C ASP A 214 1.65 11.54 -4.52
N LEU A 215 2.53 11.17 -5.43
CA LEU A 215 3.90 10.72 -5.15
C LEU A 215 4.87 11.46 -6.09
N ALA A 216 6.07 11.73 -5.60
CA ALA A 216 7.15 12.26 -6.42
C ALA A 216 7.80 11.13 -7.23
N TYR A 217 7.84 11.29 -8.55
CA TYR A 217 8.55 10.45 -9.51
C TYR A 217 9.70 11.24 -10.15
N ALA A 218 10.55 10.56 -10.92
CA ALA A 218 11.70 11.19 -11.59
C ALA A 218 11.28 12.26 -12.61
N ASP A 219 10.07 12.14 -13.17
CA ASP A 219 9.47 13.02 -14.17
C ASP A 219 8.47 14.02 -13.58
N GLY A 220 8.27 14.04 -12.25
CA GLY A 220 7.42 15.00 -11.56
C GLY A 220 6.51 14.38 -10.50
N VAL A 221 5.68 15.21 -9.89
CA VAL A 221 4.66 14.76 -8.92
C VAL A 221 3.41 14.32 -9.66
N LYS A 222 2.88 13.14 -9.33
CA LYS A 222 1.65 12.61 -9.93
C LYS A 222 0.89 11.73 -8.95
N ASN A 223 -0.44 11.69 -9.08
CA ASN A 223 -1.26 10.70 -8.41
C ASN A 223 -0.83 9.28 -8.82
N GLN A 224 -0.62 8.41 -7.85
CA GLN A 224 -0.02 7.09 -8.12
C GLN A 224 -0.85 6.23 -9.06
N LEU A 225 -2.19 6.26 -8.93
CA LEU A 225 -3.07 5.49 -9.81
C LEU A 225 -3.03 6.01 -11.26
N GLN A 226 -2.96 7.35 -11.42
CA GLN A 226 -2.77 7.98 -12.72
C GLN A 226 -1.40 7.65 -13.32
N LYS A 227 -0.35 7.59 -12.49
CA LYS A 227 0.97 7.12 -12.96
C LYS A 227 0.92 5.67 -13.42
N TRP A 228 0.18 4.80 -12.73
CA TRP A 228 0.02 3.40 -13.13
C TRP A 228 -0.73 3.27 -14.46
N ILE A 229 -1.73 4.11 -14.73
CA ILE A 229 -2.40 4.17 -16.03
C ILE A 229 -1.43 4.60 -17.13
N GLU A 230 -0.70 5.69 -16.89
CA GLU A 230 0.27 6.24 -17.85
C GLU A 230 1.32 5.24 -18.28
N ILE A 231 1.86 4.43 -17.36
CA ILE A 231 2.88 3.42 -17.68
C ILE A 231 2.28 2.07 -18.13
N GLY A 232 0.95 1.99 -18.25
CA GLY A 232 0.23 0.80 -18.72
C GLY A 232 -0.01 -0.29 -17.67
N TYR A 233 0.27 -0.04 -16.39
CA TYR A 233 0.09 -1.00 -15.29
C TYR A 233 -1.35 -1.07 -14.76
N LEU A 234 -2.18 -0.06 -15.06
CA LEU A 234 -3.58 -0.01 -14.67
C LEU A 234 -4.43 0.37 -15.88
N GLU A 235 -5.56 -0.29 -16.06
CA GLU A 235 -6.56 0.12 -17.05
C GLU A 235 -7.14 1.49 -16.71
N ASP A 236 -7.37 2.32 -17.73
CA ASP A 236 -8.00 3.64 -17.56
C ASP A 236 -9.52 3.50 -17.39
N ASN A 237 -9.92 2.94 -16.24
CA ASN A 237 -11.31 2.70 -15.88
C ASN A 237 -11.63 3.15 -14.44
N LEU A 238 -10.85 4.10 -13.92
CA LEU A 238 -11.08 4.69 -12.61
C LEU A 238 -12.36 5.56 -12.62
N PRO A 239 -13.12 5.60 -11.52
CA PRO A 239 -14.20 6.56 -11.38
C PRO A 239 -13.65 7.99 -11.22
N ASN A 240 -14.50 8.99 -11.44
CA ASN A 240 -14.15 10.41 -11.22
C ASN A 240 -13.75 10.71 -9.77
N THR A 241 -14.24 9.91 -8.82
CA THR A 241 -14.00 10.08 -7.38
C THR A 241 -13.74 8.73 -6.74
N ILE A 242 -12.70 8.64 -5.91
CA ILE A 242 -12.34 7.46 -5.10
C ILE A 242 -12.55 7.83 -3.63
N ASN A 243 -13.32 7.02 -2.89
CA ASN A 243 -13.41 7.17 -1.45
C ASN A 243 -12.06 6.81 -0.81
N THR A 244 -11.34 7.83 -0.37
CA THR A 244 -9.92 7.74 0.00
C THR A 244 -9.77 7.72 1.52
N VAL A 245 -8.91 6.85 2.04
CA VAL A 245 -8.64 6.82 3.48
C VAL A 245 -7.95 8.11 3.91
N SER A 246 -8.35 8.66 5.06
CA SER A 246 -7.64 9.81 5.63
C SER A 246 -6.26 9.39 6.15
N ASN A 247 -5.28 10.27 5.98
CA ASN A 247 -3.99 10.11 6.64
C ASN A 247 -4.19 10.25 8.16
N TRP A 248 -3.88 9.23 8.94
CA TRP A 248 -4.10 9.28 10.39
C TRP A 248 -3.23 10.34 11.08
N GLN A 249 -2.16 10.81 10.44
CA GLN A 249 -1.29 11.88 10.94
C GLN A 249 -1.75 13.28 10.53
N ASP A 250 -2.67 13.41 9.57
CA ASP A 250 -3.17 14.71 9.14
C ASP A 250 -4.18 15.26 10.16
N VAL A 251 -3.74 16.22 10.96
CA VAL A 251 -4.55 16.87 12.01
C VAL A 251 -5.66 17.77 11.47
N THR A 252 -5.71 18.04 10.16
CA THR A 252 -6.82 18.79 9.53
C THR A 252 -8.02 17.88 9.23
N SER A 253 -7.80 16.57 9.11
CA SER A 253 -8.84 15.56 8.98
C SER A 253 -9.54 15.30 10.34
N THR A 254 -10.80 14.84 10.30
CA THR A 254 -11.56 14.57 11.55
C THR A 254 -10.91 13.44 12.35
N LEU A 255 -11.08 13.45 13.67
CA LEU A 255 -10.56 12.39 14.54
C LEU A 255 -11.12 11.01 14.15
N SER A 256 -12.40 10.95 13.77
CA SER A 256 -13.06 9.72 13.31
C SER A 256 -12.45 9.17 12.02
N ASP A 257 -12.16 10.03 11.04
CA ASP A 257 -11.55 9.56 9.78
C ASP A 257 -10.10 9.13 9.98
N ARG A 258 -9.35 9.83 10.85
CA ARG A 258 -7.97 9.48 11.19
C ARG A 258 -7.88 8.12 11.90
N ILE A 259 -8.73 7.85 12.89
CA ILE A 259 -8.72 6.54 13.58
C ILE A 259 -9.14 5.42 12.64
N ARG A 260 -10.12 5.65 11.75
CA ARG A 260 -10.51 4.66 10.74
C ARG A 260 -9.38 4.36 9.77
N GLY A 261 -8.64 5.37 9.31
CA GLY A 261 -7.45 5.17 8.47
C GLY A 261 -6.34 4.40 9.19
N TYR A 262 -6.15 4.63 10.49
CA TYR A 262 -5.19 3.90 11.31
C TYR A 262 -5.58 2.43 11.52
N LEU A 263 -6.85 2.16 11.86
CA LEU A 263 -7.38 0.81 12.07
C LEU A 263 -7.45 0.00 10.78
N ASP A 264 -7.75 0.63 9.63
CA ASP A 264 -7.76 -0.05 8.33
C ASP A 264 -6.40 -0.70 8.02
N ILE A 265 -5.33 0.09 8.03
CA ILE A 265 -4.02 -0.44 7.63
C ILE A 265 -3.41 -1.37 8.69
N ASN A 266 -3.67 -1.13 9.99
CA ASN A 266 -3.02 -1.88 11.07
C ASN A 266 -3.83 -3.09 11.57
N CYS A 267 -5.13 -3.16 11.29
CA CYS A 267 -6.01 -4.18 11.90
C CYS A 267 -6.91 -4.90 10.88
N ALA A 268 -7.41 -4.22 9.84
CA ALA A 268 -8.43 -4.79 8.96
C ALA A 268 -7.99 -6.01 8.15
N HIS A 269 -6.70 -6.12 7.83
CA HIS A 269 -6.19 -7.29 7.11
C HIS A 269 -6.40 -8.62 7.87
N CYS A 270 -6.54 -8.57 9.20
CA CYS A 270 -6.93 -9.72 10.03
C CYS A 270 -8.41 -9.66 10.46
N HIS A 271 -8.95 -8.47 10.74
CA HIS A 271 -10.30 -8.25 11.27
C HIS A 271 -11.27 -7.74 10.19
N SER A 272 -11.42 -8.54 9.15
CA SER A 272 -12.39 -8.38 8.07
C SER A 272 -13.01 -9.73 7.76
N GLN A 273 -14.07 -9.74 6.96
CA GLN A 273 -14.70 -10.97 6.52
C GLN A 273 -13.69 -11.91 5.83
N ASP A 274 -13.80 -13.20 6.15
CA ASP A 274 -12.98 -14.29 5.60
C ASP A 274 -11.46 -14.18 5.88
N ARG A 275 -11.08 -13.37 6.87
CA ARG A 275 -9.69 -13.18 7.32
C ARG A 275 -9.37 -13.98 8.57
N HIS A 276 -8.11 -13.93 8.99
CA HIS A 276 -7.63 -14.73 10.13
C HIS A 276 -8.42 -14.53 11.43
N CYS A 277 -8.94 -13.32 11.68
CA CYS A 277 -9.68 -12.96 12.88
C CYS A 277 -11.15 -12.61 12.59
N ASP A 278 -11.74 -13.13 11.51
CA ASP A 278 -13.13 -12.88 11.11
C ASP A 278 -14.16 -13.32 12.17
N TYR A 279 -13.82 -14.32 12.97
CA TYR A 279 -14.59 -14.85 14.09
C TYR A 279 -14.73 -13.87 15.26
N ARG A 280 -14.04 -12.72 15.24
CA ARG A 280 -14.16 -11.65 16.23
C ARG A 280 -15.27 -10.66 15.83
N PRO A 281 -15.90 -9.96 16.79
CA PRO A 281 -17.06 -9.12 16.52
C PRO A 281 -16.71 -7.70 16.01
N VAL A 282 -15.50 -7.50 15.47
CA VAL A 282 -15.03 -6.21 14.96
C VAL A 282 -14.72 -6.27 13.47
N ARG A 283 -14.95 -5.16 12.76
CA ARG A 283 -14.67 -4.96 11.34
C ARG A 283 -13.99 -3.60 11.15
N PHE A 284 -12.68 -3.64 10.93
CA PHE A 284 -11.83 -2.43 10.88
C PHE A 284 -11.57 -1.91 9.46
N ALA A 285 -11.99 -2.64 8.41
CA ALA A 285 -11.83 -2.17 7.05
C ALA A 285 -12.60 -0.87 6.82
N PHE A 286 -11.94 0.09 6.18
CA PHE A 286 -12.49 1.43 5.96
C PHE A 286 -13.83 1.42 5.23
N GLY A 287 -13.95 0.55 4.21
CA GLY A 287 -15.18 0.35 3.42
C GLY A 287 -16.28 -0.44 4.09
N ASP A 288 -15.97 -1.18 5.17
CA ASP A 288 -16.93 -2.00 5.92
C ASP A 288 -17.50 -1.24 7.14
N TYR A 289 -17.26 0.07 7.24
CA TYR A 289 -17.71 0.86 8.38
C TYR A 289 -19.24 0.95 8.43
N GLN A 290 -19.83 0.38 9.50
CA GLN A 290 -21.28 0.37 9.75
C GLN A 290 -21.63 1.14 11.03
N GLY A 291 -20.78 2.10 11.42
CA GLY A 291 -20.88 2.83 12.68
C GLY A 291 -19.90 2.33 13.75
N ASP A 292 -19.82 3.05 14.86
CA ASP A 292 -18.88 2.81 15.97
C ASP A 292 -18.89 1.37 16.51
N THR A 293 -20.05 0.70 16.47
CA THR A 293 -20.18 -0.72 16.87
C THR A 293 -19.26 -1.64 16.06
N SER A 294 -19.06 -1.38 14.76
CA SER A 294 -18.15 -2.19 13.94
C SER A 294 -16.68 -2.03 14.37
N LEU A 295 -16.34 -0.90 15.01
CA LEU A 295 -15.03 -0.64 15.60
C LEU A 295 -14.91 -1.17 17.04
N GLY A 296 -15.97 -1.80 17.57
CA GLY A 296 -15.99 -2.42 18.90
C GLY A 296 -16.54 -1.55 20.02
N VAL A 297 -17.12 -0.38 19.71
CA VAL A 297 -17.75 0.49 20.73
C VAL A 297 -18.95 -0.21 21.35
N CYS A 298 -18.92 -0.36 22.67
CA CYS A 298 -19.93 -1.07 23.45
C CYS A 298 -20.11 -2.56 23.13
N VAL A 299 -19.18 -3.16 22.38
CA VAL A 299 -19.18 -4.58 22.05
C VAL A 299 -18.45 -5.38 23.13
N ASP A 300 -19.03 -6.49 23.56
CA ASP A 300 -18.39 -7.41 24.50
C ASP A 300 -17.29 -8.22 23.78
N PRO A 301 -16.13 -8.45 24.41
CA PRO A 301 -15.08 -9.27 23.81
C PRO A 301 -15.39 -10.78 23.99
N ASP A 302 -15.26 -11.59 22.92
CA ASP A 302 -15.45 -13.05 23.08
C ASP A 302 -14.35 -13.72 23.92
N THR A 303 -13.21 -13.05 24.12
CA THR A 303 -12.16 -13.49 25.04
C THR A 303 -12.05 -12.49 26.17
N PRO A 304 -12.75 -12.74 27.30
CA PRO A 304 -12.73 -11.85 28.46
C PRO A 304 -11.35 -11.77 29.06
N ILE A 305 -10.90 -10.55 29.35
CA ILE A 305 -9.69 -10.29 30.12
C ILE A 305 -10.11 -9.29 31.20
N ALA A 306 -10.09 -9.69 32.47
CA ALA A 306 -10.38 -8.75 33.54
C ALA A 306 -9.30 -7.64 33.59
N PRO A 307 -9.66 -6.37 33.85
CA PRO A 307 -10.99 -5.86 34.21
C PRO A 307 -11.81 -5.30 33.01
N TYR A 308 -11.47 -5.67 31.78
CA TYR A 308 -12.07 -5.13 30.55
C TYR A 308 -13.37 -5.84 30.19
N SER A 309 -14.47 -5.10 30.17
CA SER A 309 -15.82 -5.60 29.84
C SER A 309 -16.21 -5.33 28.40
N LYS A 310 -15.66 -4.29 27.77
CA LYS A 310 -15.94 -3.90 26.39
C LYS A 310 -14.67 -3.88 25.55
N ILE A 311 -14.81 -4.13 24.25
CA ILE A 311 -13.73 -3.93 23.29
C ILE A 311 -13.30 -2.46 23.31
N VAL A 312 -14.27 -1.55 23.21
CA VAL A 312 -14.13 -0.12 23.47
C VAL A 312 -15.25 0.31 24.43
N GLU A 313 -14.84 0.83 25.59
CA GLU A 313 -15.72 1.50 26.55
C GLU A 313 -15.62 3.02 26.32
N PRO A 314 -16.71 3.70 25.91
CA PRO A 314 -16.75 5.14 25.72
C PRO A 314 -16.21 5.91 26.93
N ASP A 315 -15.41 6.95 26.67
CA ASP A 315 -14.79 7.82 27.70
C ASP A 315 -13.98 7.07 28.77
N ASN A 316 -13.58 5.82 28.52
CA ASN A 316 -12.88 5.01 29.52
C ASN A 316 -11.81 4.09 28.90
N ILE A 317 -10.64 4.67 28.69
CA ILE A 317 -9.45 3.94 28.21
C ILE A 317 -9.09 2.76 29.14
N ALA A 318 -9.26 2.91 30.45
CA ALA A 318 -8.90 1.90 31.44
C ALA A 318 -9.83 0.68 31.44
N ARG A 319 -10.99 0.78 30.78
CA ARG A 319 -11.95 -0.32 30.59
C ARG A 319 -12.06 -0.79 29.14
N SER A 320 -11.31 -0.18 28.23
CA SER A 320 -11.29 -0.53 26.81
C SER A 320 -10.24 -1.60 26.50
N LEU A 321 -10.68 -2.80 26.14
CA LEU A 321 -9.76 -3.91 25.84
C LEU A 321 -8.82 -3.61 24.66
N ILE A 322 -9.28 -2.92 23.62
CA ILE A 322 -8.44 -2.59 22.46
C ILE A 322 -7.24 -1.72 22.85
N HIS A 323 -7.44 -0.79 23.79
CA HIS A 323 -6.37 0.05 24.32
C HIS A 323 -5.33 -0.80 25.06
N PHE A 324 -5.78 -1.66 25.98
CA PHE A 324 -4.89 -2.59 26.68
C PHE A 324 -4.07 -3.44 25.72
N ARG A 325 -4.70 -4.05 24.71
CA ARG A 325 -4.00 -4.91 23.74
C ARG A 325 -3.02 -4.12 22.87
N LEU A 326 -3.38 -2.91 22.44
CA LEU A 326 -2.50 -2.08 21.61
C LEU A 326 -1.31 -1.52 22.44
N ASN A 327 -1.51 -1.30 23.74
CA ASN A 327 -0.52 -0.75 24.67
C ASN A 327 0.23 -1.83 25.49
N ASN A 328 0.27 -3.08 25.01
CA ASN A 328 0.98 -4.19 25.64
C ASN A 328 1.98 -4.84 24.67
N THR A 329 3.05 -5.44 25.19
CA THR A 329 4.10 -6.15 24.42
C THR A 329 4.17 -7.65 24.74
N GLN A 330 3.46 -8.13 25.76
CA GLN A 330 3.31 -9.55 26.08
C GLN A 330 2.54 -10.25 24.97
N GLU A 331 3.06 -11.35 24.44
CA GLU A 331 2.56 -11.99 23.22
C GLU A 331 1.13 -12.49 23.35
N GLU A 332 0.75 -12.96 24.54
CA GLU A 332 -0.58 -13.45 24.86
C GLU A 332 -1.66 -12.33 24.88
N TYR A 333 -1.24 -11.07 25.04
CA TYR A 333 -2.14 -9.93 25.18
C TYR A 333 -2.07 -8.94 24.01
N ARG A 334 -0.88 -8.74 23.43
CA ARG A 334 -0.63 -7.67 22.47
C ARG A 334 -1.43 -7.84 21.18
N MET A 335 -1.77 -6.71 20.58
CA MET A 335 -2.26 -6.63 19.20
C MET A 335 -1.47 -5.59 18.39
N PRO A 336 -1.20 -5.84 17.10
CA PRO A 336 -1.36 -7.11 16.40
C PRO A 336 -0.49 -8.25 16.97
N LEU A 337 -0.94 -9.50 16.77
CA LEU A 337 -0.25 -10.71 17.21
C LEU A 337 1.12 -10.89 16.53
N LEU A 338 1.25 -10.43 15.29
CA LEU A 338 2.45 -10.57 14.46
C LEU A 338 2.96 -9.20 14.02
N GLY A 339 4.26 -9.12 13.75
CA GLY A 339 4.88 -7.93 13.14
C GLY A 339 5.13 -6.76 14.08
N ARG A 340 5.03 -6.94 15.41
CA ARG A 340 5.51 -5.95 16.39
C ARG A 340 6.02 -6.61 17.67
N THR A 341 6.94 -5.93 18.32
CA THR A 341 7.42 -6.15 19.70
C THR A 341 7.40 -4.85 20.49
N LEU A 342 7.37 -3.70 19.81
CA LEU A 342 7.24 -2.37 20.39
C LEU A 342 5.79 -1.87 20.37
N ILE A 343 5.51 -0.92 21.25
CA ILE A 343 4.26 -0.15 21.23
C ILE A 343 4.41 1.00 20.23
N HIS A 344 3.44 1.13 19.32
CA HIS A 344 3.31 2.31 18.47
C HIS A 344 2.64 3.44 19.28
N GLN A 345 3.46 4.28 19.92
CA GLN A 345 2.98 5.28 20.88
C GLN A 345 2.00 6.27 20.24
N GLU A 346 2.29 6.73 19.03
CA GLU A 346 1.48 7.68 18.29
C GLU A 346 0.10 7.09 17.93
N GLY A 347 0.05 5.80 17.62
CA GLY A 347 -1.20 5.08 17.37
C GLY A 347 -2.02 4.84 18.64
N VAL A 348 -1.37 4.58 19.78
CA VAL A 348 -2.05 4.48 21.09
C VAL A 348 -2.66 5.82 21.49
N ILE A 349 -1.92 6.92 21.32
CA ILE A 349 -2.42 8.27 21.61
C ILE A 349 -3.64 8.61 20.74
N LEU A 350 -3.61 8.30 19.44
CA LEU A 350 -4.76 8.49 18.56
C LEU A 350 -5.99 7.70 19.04
N LEU A 351 -5.77 6.45 19.47
CA LEU A 351 -6.83 5.59 20.00
C LEU A 351 -7.40 6.15 21.32
N GLU A 352 -6.55 6.62 22.23
CA GLU A 352 -6.97 7.25 23.50
C GLU A 352 -7.82 8.49 23.25
N GLN A 353 -7.41 9.36 22.32
CA GLN A 353 -8.16 10.55 21.92
C GLN A 353 -9.54 10.16 21.38
N TRP A 354 -9.60 9.16 20.51
CA TRP A 354 -10.87 8.69 19.96
C TRP A 354 -11.78 8.12 21.06
N ILE A 355 -11.29 7.21 21.91
CA ILE A 355 -12.07 6.62 23.01
C ILE A 355 -12.62 7.70 23.94
N THR A 356 -11.80 8.68 24.31
CA THR A 356 -12.19 9.80 25.21
C THR A 356 -13.22 10.73 24.55
N SER A 357 -13.27 10.77 23.21
CA SER A 357 -14.27 11.58 22.49
C SER A 357 -15.66 10.95 22.40
N LEU A 358 -15.78 9.66 22.72
CA LEU A 358 -17.04 8.92 22.67
C LEU A 358 -17.89 9.26 23.90
N THR A 359 -19.14 9.66 23.68
CA THR A 359 -20.06 10.13 24.74
C THR A 359 -21.28 9.24 24.94
N GLN A 360 -21.43 8.21 24.11
CA GLN A 360 -22.53 7.24 24.23
C GLN A 360 -22.36 6.37 25.48
N THR A 361 -23.47 5.91 26.05
CA THR A 361 -23.47 4.94 27.16
C THR A 361 -23.74 3.55 26.61
N CYS A 362 -22.93 2.57 27.00
CA CYS A 362 -23.18 1.17 26.65
C CYS A 362 -24.40 0.64 27.40
N GLN A 363 -25.30 -0.02 26.67
CA GLN A 363 -26.48 -0.67 27.24
C GLN A 363 -26.17 -2.10 27.69
#